data_AF-A0A8T4NU02-F1
#
_entry.id   AF-A0A8T4NU02-F1
#
_cell.length_a   1.000
_cell.length_b   1.000
_cell.length_c   1.000
_cell.angle_alpha   90.00
_cell.angle_beta   90.00
_cell.angle_gamma   90.00
#
_symmetry.space_group_name_H-M   'P 1'
#
loop_
_entity.id
_entity.type
_entity.pdbx_description
1 polymer ?
#
loop_
_entity_poly.entity_id
_entity_poly.type
_entity_poly.pdbx_seq_one_letter_code
_entity_poly.pdbx_strand_id
1 'polypeptide(L)'
;MNTQKTFALLLGIALVLIGILGFVDNPLVGDGGFFGTNTIQNILHIIAGLIGVWVGIKGMGPGYNMTLGWIGVVLGVLGFVPVVDDLLLTYLNINTEISVLHVVLGVITLVVYYGTSKE
;
A
#
# COMPACT_ATOMS: atom_id res chain seq x y z
N MET A 1 -22.04 2.42 -8.96
CA MET A 1 -21.16 1.50 -8.20
C MET A 1 -20.52 2.34 -7.09
N ASN A 2 -20.58 1.92 -5.82
CA ASN A 2 -20.00 2.69 -4.71
C ASN A 2 -18.47 2.80 -4.91
N THR A 3 -17.95 4.03 -4.99
CA THR A 3 -16.54 4.30 -5.29
C THR A 3 -15.61 3.75 -4.22
N GLN A 4 -15.99 3.84 -2.94
CA GLN A 4 -15.18 3.37 -1.81
C GLN A 4 -14.95 1.87 -1.88
N LYS A 5 -16.01 1.08 -2.10
CA LYS A 5 -15.89 -0.38 -2.17
C LYS A 5 -15.14 -0.83 -3.41
N THR A 6 -15.35 -0.16 -4.55
CA THR A 6 -14.64 -0.47 -5.80
C THR A 6 -13.15 -0.16 -5.66
N PHE A 7 -12.81 1.00 -5.10
CA PHE A 7 -11.42 1.37 -4.89
C PHE A 7 -10.72 0.42 -3.91
N ALA A 8 -11.36 0.10 -2.77
CA ALA A 8 -10.83 -0.85 -1.81
C ALA A 8 -10.58 -2.24 -2.42
N LEU A 9 -11.51 -2.71 -3.26
CA LEU A 9 -11.35 -3.97 -3.99
C LEU A 9 -10.16 -3.92 -4.95
N LEU A 10 -10.06 -2.88 -5.78
CA LEU A 10 -8.98 -2.77 -6.77
C LEU A 10 -7.61 -2.60 -6.12
N LEU A 11 -7.51 -1.74 -5.11
CA LEU A 11 -6.28 -1.58 -4.33
C LEU A 11 -5.92 -2.89 -3.63
N GLY A 12 -6.91 -3.59 -3.05
CA GLY A 12 -6.73 -4.88 -2.42
C GLY A 12 -6.15 -5.92 -3.37
N ILE A 13 -6.74 -6.06 -4.56
CA ILE A 13 -6.25 -6.96 -5.62
C ILE A 13 -4.81 -6.59 -6.01
N ALA A 14 -4.54 -5.31 -6.26
CA ALA A 14 -3.20 -4.85 -6.64
C ALA A 14 -2.15 -5.20 -5.57
N LEU A 15 -2.45 -4.97 -4.29
CA LEU A 15 -1.55 -5.29 -3.18
C LEU A 15 -1.31 -6.80 -3.03
N VAL A 16 -2.33 -7.64 -3.21
CA VAL A 16 -2.14 -9.11 -3.24
C VAL A 16 -1.21 -9.50 -4.38
N LEU A 17 -1.46 -9.00 -5.60
CA LEU A 17 -0.64 -9.33 -6.76
C LEU A 17 0.82 -8.89 -6.58
N ILE A 18 1.04 -7.65 -6.13
CA ILE A 18 2.38 -7.12 -5.89
C ILE A 18 3.08 -7.89 -4.77
N GLY A 19 2.39 -8.18 -3.67
CA GLY A 19 2.96 -8.95 -2.55
C GLY A 19 3.34 -10.38 -2.94
N ILE A 20 2.56 -11.03 -3.82
CA ILE A 20 2.92 -12.35 -4.39
C ILE A 20 4.10 -12.22 -5.36
N LEU A 21 4.07 -11.25 -6.26
CA LEU A 21 5.14 -11.03 -7.24
C LEU A 21 6.48 -10.73 -6.57
N GLY A 22 6.49 -10.06 -5.41
CA GLY A 22 7.72 -9.82 -4.66
C GLY A 22 8.46 -11.08 -4.17
N PHE A 23 7.85 -12.26 -4.26
CA PHE A 23 8.48 -13.56 -3.98
C PHE A 23 8.94 -14.32 -5.24
N VAL A 24 8.73 -13.76 -6.42
CA VAL A 24 9.03 -14.38 -7.71
C VAL A 24 10.00 -13.48 -8.47
N ASP A 25 11.10 -14.02 -8.98
CA ASP A 25 12.08 -13.22 -9.74
C ASP A 25 11.42 -12.50 -10.91
N ASN A 26 11.47 -11.16 -10.88
CA ASN A 26 10.91 -10.30 -11.92
C ASN A 26 11.57 -8.91 -11.88
N PRO A 27 11.55 -8.14 -12.97
CA PRO A 27 12.22 -6.84 -13.01
C PRO A 27 11.47 -5.70 -12.30
N LEU A 28 10.23 -5.93 -11.82
CA LEU A 28 9.36 -4.87 -11.30
C LEU A 28 9.40 -4.74 -9.78
N VAL A 29 9.22 -5.85 -9.04
CA VAL A 29 9.09 -5.86 -7.57
C VAL A 29 9.78 -7.06 -6.94
N GLY A 30 10.36 -6.88 -5.76
CA GLY A 30 11.16 -7.90 -5.07
C GLY A 30 12.63 -7.51 -4.98
N ASP A 31 13.47 -8.46 -4.57
CA ASP A 31 14.91 -8.23 -4.48
C ASP A 31 15.52 -7.98 -5.87
N GLY A 32 16.22 -6.87 -6.04
CA GLY A 32 16.76 -6.43 -7.34
C GLY A 32 15.74 -5.90 -8.36
N GLY A 33 14.45 -5.80 -8.02
CA GLY A 33 13.42 -5.19 -8.87
C GLY A 33 13.47 -3.66 -8.86
N PHE A 34 12.76 -3.02 -9.81
CA PHE A 34 12.65 -1.55 -9.84
C PHE A 34 12.09 -0.95 -8.54
N PHE A 35 11.08 -1.62 -7.96
CA PHE A 35 10.59 -1.36 -6.62
C PHE A 35 11.11 -2.46 -5.68
N GLY A 36 12.21 -2.16 -5.01
CA GLY A 36 12.80 -3.06 -4.02
C GLY A 36 11.82 -3.36 -2.89
N THR A 37 11.56 -4.64 -2.63
CA THR A 37 10.77 -5.08 -1.48
C THR A 37 11.44 -6.26 -0.80
N ASN A 38 11.20 -6.43 0.50
CA ASN A 38 11.67 -7.59 1.25
C ASN A 38 10.50 -8.50 1.67
N THR A 39 10.84 -9.65 2.28
CA THR A 39 9.86 -10.63 2.78
C THR A 39 8.79 -10.00 3.67
N ILE A 40 9.17 -9.12 4.61
CA ILE A 40 8.23 -8.51 5.56
C ILE A 40 7.25 -7.61 4.81
N GLN A 41 7.75 -6.74 3.93
CA GLN A 41 6.92 -5.84 3.14
C GLN A 41 5.97 -6.60 2.21
N ASN A 42 6.43 -7.68 1.58
CA ASN A 42 5.60 -8.53 0.73
C ASN A 42 4.45 -9.18 1.52
N ILE A 43 4.73 -9.68 2.73
CA ILE A 43 3.69 -10.23 3.63
C ILE A 43 2.69 -9.14 4.01
N LEU A 44 3.16 -7.93 4.37
CA LEU A 44 2.29 -6.81 4.71
C LEU A 44 1.39 -6.40 3.54
N HIS A 45 1.91 -6.37 2.30
CA HIS A 45 1.10 -6.13 1.10
C HIS A 45 0.04 -7.22 0.90
N ILE A 46 0.37 -8.50 1.09
CA ILE A 46 -0.62 -9.59 0.99
C ILE A 46 -1.72 -9.42 2.04
N ILE A 47 -1.36 -9.18 3.30
CA ILE A 47 -2.34 -9.01 4.40
C ILE A 47 -3.25 -7.81 4.12
N ALA A 48 -2.67 -6.65 3.82
CA ALA A 48 -3.42 -5.45 3.47
C ALA A 48 -4.29 -5.65 2.23
N GLY A 49 -3.78 -6.40 1.25
CA GLY A 49 -4.49 -6.73 0.03
C GLY A 49 -5.72 -7.61 0.26
N LEU A 50 -5.57 -8.68 1.04
CA LEU A 50 -6.66 -9.59 1.41
C LEU A 50 -7.75 -8.87 2.21
N ILE A 51 -7.37 -7.98 3.12
CA ILE A 51 -8.34 -7.13 3.83
C ILE A 51 -9.09 -6.24 2.84
N GLY A 52 -8.40 -5.60 1.89
CA GLY A 52 -8.98 -4.75 0.85
C GLY A 52 -9.99 -5.48 -0.04
N VAL A 53 -9.63 -6.68 -0.49
CA VAL A 53 -10.53 -7.56 -1.26
C VAL A 53 -11.78 -7.89 -0.44
N TRP A 54 -11.59 -8.31 0.81
CA TRP A 54 -12.70 -8.69 1.69
C TRP A 54 -13.66 -7.53 1.94
N VAL A 55 -13.17 -6.35 2.35
CA VAL A 55 -14.03 -5.18 2.58
C VAL A 55 -14.67 -4.67 1.29
N GLY A 56 -13.98 -4.76 0.15
CA GLY A 56 -14.50 -4.36 -1.16
C GLY A 56 -15.71 -5.19 -1.57
N ILE A 57 -15.65 -6.51 -1.35
CA ILE A 57 -16.78 -7.43 -1.58
C ILE A 57 -17.92 -7.18 -0.59
N LYS A 58 -17.61 -6.90 0.69
CA LYS A 58 -18.61 -6.65 1.74
C LYS A 58 -19.22 -5.24 1.72
N GLY A 59 -18.71 -4.33 0.89
CA GLY A 59 -19.17 -2.93 0.85
C GLY A 59 -18.64 -2.05 1.97
N MET A 60 -17.58 -2.47 2.67
CA MET A 60 -17.00 -1.80 3.84
C MET A 60 -15.75 -0.95 3.50
N GLY A 61 -15.71 -0.35 2.31
CA GLY A 61 -14.54 0.35 1.78
C GLY A 61 -14.01 1.56 2.57
N PRO A 62 -14.86 2.43 3.18
CA PRO A 62 -14.38 3.69 3.77
C PRO A 62 -13.32 3.53 4.86
N GLY A 63 -13.51 2.60 5.80
CA GLY A 63 -12.56 2.40 6.91
C GLY A 63 -11.20 1.91 6.42
N TYR A 64 -11.20 1.03 5.42
CA TYR A 64 -9.98 0.55 4.78
C TYR A 64 -9.23 1.65 4.04
N ASN A 65 -9.92 2.43 3.20
CA ASN A 65 -9.31 3.51 2.45
C ASN A 65 -8.70 4.58 3.38
N MET A 66 -9.41 4.96 4.45
CA MET A 66 -8.85 5.88 5.46
C MET A 66 -7.57 5.31 6.08
N THR A 67 -7.60 4.05 6.51
CA THR A 67 -6.50 3.41 7.23
C THR A 67 -5.27 3.27 6.33
N LEU A 68 -5.43 2.70 5.14
CA LEU A 68 -4.32 2.49 4.21
C LEU A 68 -3.79 3.82 3.66
N GLY A 69 -4.66 4.81 3.47
CA GLY A 69 -4.26 6.15 3.10
C GLY A 69 -3.30 6.78 4.10
N TRP A 70 -3.64 6.71 5.39
CA TRP A 70 -2.77 7.23 6.45
C TRP A 70 -1.50 6.40 6.64
N ILE A 71 -1.56 5.07 6.57
CA ILE A 71 -0.35 4.23 6.59
C ILE A 71 0.60 4.63 5.45
N GLY A 72 0.08 4.79 4.23
CA GLY A 72 0.87 5.21 3.07
C GLY A 72 1.52 6.58 3.27
N VAL A 73 0.73 7.59 3.69
CA VAL A 73 1.28 8.93 3.95
C VAL A 73 2.33 8.92 5.06
N VAL A 74 2.05 8.25 6.19
CA VAL A 74 2.97 8.24 7.33
C VAL A 74 4.27 7.51 6.97
N LEU A 75 4.20 6.29 6.43
CA LEU A 75 5.41 5.55 6.04
C LEU A 75 6.19 6.29 4.95
N GLY A 76 5.49 6.84 3.96
CA GLY A 76 6.11 7.58 2.88
C GLY A 76 6.81 8.86 3.36
N VAL A 77 6.20 9.63 4.27
CA VAL A 77 6.82 10.83 4.84
C VAL A 77 7.98 10.49 5.77
N LEU A 78 7.85 9.46 6.61
CA LEU A 78 8.90 9.01 7.51
C LEU A 78 10.14 8.49 6.77
N GLY A 79 9.96 7.97 5.54
CA GLY A 79 11.07 7.58 4.66
C GLY A 79 11.96 8.73 4.18
N PHE A 80 11.59 9.99 4.45
CA PHE A 80 12.43 11.17 4.21
C PHE A 80 13.01 11.77 5.49
N VAL A 81 12.79 11.13 6.66
CA VAL A 81 13.30 11.60 7.95
C VAL A 81 14.59 10.83 8.26
N PRO A 82 15.77 11.48 8.32
CA PRO A 82 17.08 10.80 8.41
C PRO A 82 17.33 9.91 9.63
N VAL A 83 16.47 9.98 10.66
CA VAL A 83 16.58 9.14 11.87
C VAL A 83 15.71 7.88 11.72
N VAL A 84 14.76 7.88 10.79
CA VAL A 84 13.73 6.85 10.63
C VAL A 84 13.90 6.10 9.32
N ASP A 85 14.42 6.74 8.27
CA ASP A 85 14.67 6.12 6.97
C ASP A 85 15.60 4.90 7.06
N ASP A 86 16.67 4.95 7.85
CA ASP A 86 17.56 3.80 8.09
C ASP A 86 16.81 2.57 8.64
N LEU A 87 15.88 2.80 9.58
CA LEU A 87 15.05 1.73 10.14
C LEU A 87 14.06 1.19 9.11
N LEU A 88 13.42 2.07 8.34
CA LEU A 88 12.45 1.70 7.31
C LEU A 88 13.12 0.94 6.15
N LEU A 89 14.31 1.35 5.74
CA LEU A 89 15.12 0.64 4.75
C LEU A 89 15.53 -0.74 5.27
N THR A 90 16.04 -0.81 6.50
CA THR A 90 16.53 -2.07 7.09
C THR A 90 15.41 -3.11 7.27
N TYR A 91 14.26 -2.71 7.81
CA TYR A 91 13.21 -3.66 8.19
C TYR A 91 12.14 -3.84 7.12
N LEU A 92 11.85 -2.81 6.34
CA LEU A 92 10.76 -2.81 5.36
C LEU A 92 11.23 -2.57 3.93
N ASN A 93 12.53 -2.42 3.69
CA ASN A 93 13.10 -2.07 2.39
C ASN A 93 12.47 -0.81 1.75
N ILE A 94 12.02 0.12 2.58
CA ILE A 94 11.45 1.38 2.12
C ILE A 94 12.61 2.34 1.85
N ASN A 95 13.01 2.43 0.59
CA ASN A 95 13.94 3.44 0.08
C ASN A 95 13.19 4.69 -0.39
N THR A 96 13.89 5.64 -1.00
CA THR A 96 13.31 6.89 -1.52
C THR A 96 12.21 6.65 -2.55
N GLU A 97 12.42 5.73 -3.49
CA GLU A 97 11.46 5.40 -4.55
C GLU A 97 10.16 4.82 -3.97
N ILE A 98 10.29 3.89 -3.03
CA ILE A 98 9.16 3.31 -2.30
C ILE A 98 8.47 4.35 -1.42
N SER A 99 9.22 5.28 -0.81
CA SER A 99 8.68 6.36 0.01
C SER A 99 7.80 7.30 -0.82
N VAL A 100 8.27 7.70 -2.01
CA VAL A 100 7.46 8.48 -2.96
C VAL A 100 6.19 7.72 -3.34
N LEU A 101 6.30 6.43 -3.66
CA LEU A 101 5.14 5.61 -4.02
C LEU A 101 4.11 5.53 -2.88
N HIS A 102 4.56 5.37 -1.64
CA HIS A 102 3.70 5.34 -0.45
C HIS A 102 2.98 6.68 -0.22
N VAL A 103 3.68 7.81 -0.35
CA VAL A 103 3.04 9.14 -0.26
C VAL A 103 1.98 9.29 -1.35
N VAL A 104 2.30 8.99 -2.60
CA VAL A 104 1.38 9.16 -3.73
C VAL A 104 0.14 8.29 -3.57
N LEU A 105 0.31 6.98 -3.31
CA LEU A 105 -0.81 6.06 -3.12
C LEU A 105 -1.60 6.39 -1.84
N GLY A 106 -0.91 6.80 -0.77
CA GLY A 106 -1.54 7.24 0.47
C GLY A 106 -2.46 8.44 0.25
N VAL A 107 -1.96 9.48 -0.43
CA VAL A 107 -2.73 10.69 -0.78
C VAL A 107 -3.91 10.34 -1.67
N ILE A 108 -3.72 9.55 -2.73
CA ILE A 108 -4.82 9.14 -3.63
C ILE A 108 -5.91 8.40 -2.83
N THR A 109 -5.50 7.48 -1.94
CA THR A 109 -6.44 6.71 -1.12
C THR A 109 -7.20 7.61 -0.14
N LEU A 110 -6.54 8.60 0.47
CA LEU A 110 -7.21 9.60 1.33
C LEU A 110 -8.14 10.51 0.52
N VAL A 111 -7.76 10.90 -0.69
CA VAL A 111 -8.65 11.66 -1.59
C VAL A 111 -9.92 10.87 -1.90
N VAL A 112 -9.81 9.56 -2.13
CA VAL A 112 -11.00 8.70 -2.29
C VAL A 112 -11.84 8.68 -1.01
N TYR A 113 -11.22 8.53 0.15
CA TYR A 113 -11.92 8.50 1.44
C TYR A 113 -12.67 9.80 1.75
N TYR A 114 -12.00 10.95 1.61
CA TYR A 114 -12.58 12.26 1.94
C TYR A 114 -13.45 12.83 0.83
N GLY A 115 -13.14 12.53 -0.43
CA GLY A 115 -13.75 13.14 -1.61
C GLY A 115 -14.94 12.39 -2.21
N THR A 116 -15.31 11.22 -1.68
CA THR A 116 -16.41 10.42 -2.22
C THR A 116 -17.40 9.97 -1.13
N SER A 117 -18.63 9.62 -1.54
CA SER A 117 -19.67 9.16 -0.62
C SER A 117 -19.23 7.91 0.14
N LYS A 118 -19.62 7.82 1.42
CA LYS A 118 -19.35 6.68 2.31
C LYS A 118 -20.51 5.68 2.33
N GLU A 119 -21.60 6.00 1.62
CA GLU A 119 -22.79 5.15 1.42
C GLU A 119 -22.53 4.01 0.42
#